data_AF-A0A8K0K7Q5-F1
#
_entry.id   AF-A0A8K0K7Q5-F1
#
_cell.length_a   1.000
_cell.length_b   1.000
_cell.length_c   1.000
_cell.angle_alpha   90.00
_cell.angle_beta   90.00
_cell.angle_gamma   90.00
#
_symmetry.space_group_name_H-M   'P 1'
#
loop_
_entity.id
_entity.type
_entity.pdbx_description
1 polymer ?
#
loop_
_entity_poly.entity_id
_entity_poly.type
_entity_poly.pdbx_seq_one_letter_code
_entity_poly.pdbx_strand_id
1 'polypeptide(L)'
;MQVEIVDGWRYGKDYSLRLIFSAIAPLEILPIMYQQDGINAVFFVNDCGKAIKKLCSMNLKIFNPTGRKLVLQIELRYPMANDICVRGLIGKTVMSNMYDHTEKILHLSKFHKNPELDKWMYCPLTLKKVVDEVIAVTCNTLASLRVIILSHNGLTNLSGFSYLAQNAPNLRVLDLQNNSIPEMSSLDSLTGLQLHELILDGNPLCESFENDLTYINEVRNIFPAIIKLDGVPVPPPGLPVSKGNYVCDLEGEVFAEKFITYYFKYYDGWNGQSTRFNLLGSYHKEAFFSLSAESFAAPSPQYSGRLNKYLFESRNLLKMSDYLKSNKSLHLGRDDVVKALSRLPLTEHDRESMHVDLTHYSSTLVIMTVRGIFRELDVMEPCLRSFNRVFAFSRNNNNYSIVNDMLFISNVTKEQAESLIARFPPVTSKPSRDELLRQAQNDKNFEIKQNMVEELSRATEMNLKWSRKCLIETEWDFQEALIIFMGLYKEGSIPPEAFKL
;
A
#
# COMPACT_ATOMS: atom_id res chain seq x y z
N MET A 1 48.79 17.53 -10.05
CA MET A 1 49.67 16.51 -9.42
C MET A 1 49.07 15.14 -9.68
N GLN A 2 49.90 14.12 -9.88
CA GLN A 2 49.46 12.73 -9.99
C GLN A 2 49.65 12.03 -8.64
N VAL A 3 48.63 11.29 -8.23
CA VAL A 3 48.67 10.39 -7.06
C VAL A 3 48.54 8.98 -7.57
N GLU A 4 49.48 8.14 -7.19
CA GLU A 4 49.50 6.72 -7.47
C GLU A 4 49.24 5.92 -6.20
N ILE A 5 48.40 4.91 -6.30
CA ILE A 5 48.11 3.92 -5.26
C ILE A 5 48.83 2.65 -5.65
N VAL A 6 49.90 2.33 -4.92
CA VAL A 6 50.74 1.16 -5.17
C VAL A 6 49.96 -0.12 -4.87
N ASP A 7 49.93 -1.06 -5.82
CA ASP A 7 49.11 -2.28 -5.78
C ASP A 7 47.63 -1.95 -5.49
N GLY A 8 47.20 -0.79 -6.00
CA GLY A 8 45.95 -0.14 -5.67
C GLY A 8 44.75 -0.64 -6.46
N TRP A 9 44.97 -1.13 -7.69
CA TRP A 9 43.88 -1.45 -8.61
C TRP A 9 42.96 -2.56 -8.07
N ARG A 10 43.53 -3.53 -7.37
CA ARG A 10 42.80 -4.67 -6.77
C ARG A 10 41.76 -4.27 -5.72
N TYR A 11 41.91 -3.10 -5.10
CA TYR A 11 40.98 -2.65 -4.05
C TYR A 11 39.73 -1.98 -4.63
N GLY A 12 39.76 -1.61 -5.91
CA GLY A 12 38.68 -0.88 -6.56
C GLY A 12 38.71 0.63 -6.27
N LYS A 13 38.16 1.39 -7.23
CA LYS A 13 38.13 2.86 -7.24
C LYS A 13 37.45 3.44 -6.00
N ASP A 14 36.18 3.11 -5.81
CA ASP A 14 35.34 3.62 -4.72
C ASP A 14 35.94 3.40 -3.33
N TYR A 15 36.40 2.18 -3.06
CA TYR A 15 36.98 1.81 -1.76
C TYR A 15 38.26 2.60 -1.48
N SER A 16 39.16 2.66 -2.47
CA SER A 16 40.44 3.34 -2.35
C SER A 16 40.26 4.85 -2.11
N LEU A 17 39.37 5.49 -2.87
CA LEU A 17 39.12 6.92 -2.75
C LEU A 17 38.40 7.28 -1.44
N ARG A 18 37.45 6.44 -0.98
CA ARG A 18 36.81 6.63 0.34
C ARG A 18 37.81 6.56 1.50
N LEU A 19 38.76 5.62 1.47
CA LEU A 19 39.82 5.54 2.48
C LEU A 19 40.69 6.80 2.48
N ILE A 20 41.07 7.29 1.29
CA ILE A 20 41.85 8.52 1.16
C ILE A 20 41.08 9.70 1.75
N PHE A 21 39.81 9.88 1.39
CA PHE A 21 38.98 10.98 1.88
C PHE A 21 38.80 10.95 3.39
N SER A 22 38.57 9.77 3.97
CA SER A 22 38.49 9.58 5.42
C SER A 22 39.80 9.98 6.12
N ALA A 23 40.95 9.60 5.56
CA ALA A 23 42.25 9.95 6.13
C ALA A 23 42.51 11.47 6.11
N ILE A 24 42.12 12.16 5.03
CA ILE A 24 42.41 13.59 4.87
C ILE A 24 41.36 14.52 5.50
N ALA A 25 40.18 14.02 5.87
CA ALA A 25 39.09 14.81 6.47
C ALA A 25 39.57 15.78 7.58
N PRO A 26 39.10 17.04 7.62
CA PRO A 26 38.04 17.64 6.80
C PRO A 26 38.54 18.23 5.46
N LEU A 27 39.77 17.92 5.02
CA LEU A 27 40.29 18.40 3.74
C LEU A 27 39.69 17.61 2.58
N GLU A 28 39.50 18.26 1.44
CA GLU A 28 38.93 17.62 0.24
C GLU A 28 39.93 17.62 -0.92
N ILE A 29 39.91 16.53 -1.69
CA ILE A 29 40.50 16.44 -3.02
C ILE A 29 39.44 15.91 -3.98
N LEU A 30 39.52 16.30 -5.25
CA LEU A 30 38.65 15.78 -6.29
C LEU A 30 39.48 14.98 -7.30
N PRO A 31 39.44 13.64 -7.23
CA PRO A 31 40.16 12.77 -8.15
C PRO A 31 39.59 12.89 -9.57
N ILE A 32 40.46 13.17 -10.53
CA ILE A 32 40.15 13.18 -11.97
C ILE A 32 41.01 12.14 -12.69
N MET A 33 40.48 11.57 -13.78
CA MET A 33 41.14 10.54 -14.61
C MET A 33 41.69 9.37 -13.78
N TYR A 34 40.82 8.75 -12.98
CA TYR A 34 41.18 7.54 -12.26
C TYR A 34 41.33 6.38 -13.26
N GLN A 35 42.53 5.81 -13.37
CA GLN A 35 42.87 4.79 -14.35
C GLN A 35 43.82 3.73 -13.77
N GLN A 36 43.85 2.58 -14.43
CA GLN A 36 44.78 1.50 -14.12
C GLN A 36 46.15 1.80 -14.74
N ASP A 37 47.22 1.64 -13.96
CA ASP A 37 48.60 1.64 -14.45
C ASP A 37 49.31 0.38 -13.95
N GLY A 38 49.34 -0.66 -14.80
CA GLY A 38 49.77 -2.00 -14.38
C GLY A 38 48.91 -2.56 -13.24
N ILE A 39 49.53 -2.81 -12.08
CA ILE A 39 48.84 -3.23 -10.84
C ILE A 39 48.45 -2.04 -9.95
N ASN A 40 48.92 -0.84 -10.28
CA ASN A 40 48.69 0.38 -9.54
C ASN A 40 47.43 1.09 -10.05
N ALA A 41 46.90 2.00 -9.25
CA ALA A 41 45.84 2.89 -9.67
C ALA A 41 46.33 4.34 -9.60
N VAL A 42 46.09 5.13 -10.64
CA VAL A 42 46.57 6.52 -10.72
C VAL A 42 45.41 7.46 -10.95
N PHE A 43 45.49 8.66 -10.37
CA PHE A 43 44.55 9.74 -10.59
C PHE A 43 45.25 11.08 -10.43
N PHE A 44 44.64 12.13 -10.98
CA PHE A 44 45.13 13.49 -10.87
C PHE A 44 44.29 14.29 -9.88
N VAL A 45 44.92 15.29 -9.27
CA VAL A 45 44.29 16.23 -8.36
C VAL A 45 44.84 17.64 -8.59
N ASN A 46 43.95 18.62 -8.51
CA ASN A 46 44.23 20.05 -8.57
C ASN A 46 43.88 20.72 -7.23
N ASP A 47 44.47 21.88 -6.94
CA ASP A 47 44.23 22.70 -5.74
C ASP A 47 44.25 21.91 -4.41
N CYS A 48 45.18 20.98 -4.30
CA CYS A 48 45.21 19.95 -3.27
C CYS A 48 46.34 20.13 -2.23
N GLY A 49 47.06 21.25 -2.24
CA GLY A 49 48.30 21.42 -1.45
C GLY A 49 48.17 21.10 0.04
N LYS A 50 47.06 21.49 0.69
CA LYS A 50 46.81 21.16 2.11
C LYS A 50 46.58 19.67 2.32
N ALA A 51 45.79 19.03 1.46
CA ALA A 51 45.49 17.60 1.55
C ALA A 51 46.73 16.74 1.27
N ILE A 52 47.51 17.11 0.26
CA ILE A 52 48.79 16.46 -0.07
C ILE A 52 49.78 16.60 1.10
N LYS A 53 49.90 17.78 1.71
CA LYS A 53 50.74 17.99 2.89
C LYS A 53 50.34 17.07 4.04
N LYS A 54 49.03 16.87 4.26
CA LYS A 54 48.51 15.93 5.27
C LYS A 54 48.85 14.49 4.93
N LEU A 55 48.71 14.07 3.67
CA LEU A 55 49.13 12.73 3.22
C LEU A 55 50.64 12.51 3.42
N CYS A 56 51.47 13.51 3.13
CA CYS A 56 52.90 13.46 3.38
C CYS A 56 53.23 13.29 4.87
N SER A 57 52.52 13.99 5.77
CA SER A 57 52.69 13.80 7.23
C SER A 57 52.31 12.40 7.72
N MET A 58 51.53 11.65 6.95
CA MET A 58 51.19 10.25 7.20
C MET A 58 52.18 9.27 6.56
N ASN A 59 53.35 9.77 6.13
CA ASN A 59 54.34 9.00 5.36
C ASN A 59 53.76 8.32 4.12
N LEU A 60 52.72 8.93 3.52
CA LEU A 60 52.01 8.40 2.35
C LEU A 60 51.45 6.99 2.55
N LYS A 61 51.10 6.63 3.80
CA LYS A 61 50.54 5.33 4.16
C LYS A 61 49.22 5.54 4.90
N ILE A 62 48.15 4.97 4.36
CA ILE A 62 46.82 4.99 4.97
C ILE A 62 46.49 3.58 5.42
N PHE A 63 46.05 3.41 6.66
CA PHE A 63 45.65 2.12 7.19
C PHE A 63 44.13 2.00 7.15
N ASN A 64 43.63 0.86 6.68
CA ASN A 64 42.22 0.56 6.77
C ASN A 64 41.88 0.01 8.18
N PRO A 65 40.59 -0.11 8.55
CA PRO A 65 40.18 -0.65 9.85
C PRO A 65 40.66 -2.08 10.14
N THR A 66 40.99 -2.86 9.11
CA THR A 66 41.52 -4.23 9.24
C THR A 66 43.06 -4.28 9.38
N GLY A 67 43.75 -3.13 9.44
CA GLY A 67 45.20 -3.03 9.57
C GLY A 67 45.99 -3.17 8.26
N ARG A 68 45.34 -3.34 7.10
CA ARG A 68 46.01 -3.33 5.79
C ARG A 68 46.37 -1.90 5.40
N LYS A 69 47.56 -1.73 4.80
CA LYS A 69 48.07 -0.43 4.36
C LYS A 69 47.80 -0.19 2.87
N LEU A 70 47.38 1.02 2.55
CA LEU A 70 47.32 1.60 1.23
C LEU A 70 48.49 2.58 1.11
N VAL A 71 49.40 2.31 0.18
CA VAL A 71 50.65 3.06 0.00
C VAL A 71 50.46 4.00 -1.18
N LEU A 72 50.78 5.28 -0.98
CA LEU A 72 50.67 6.31 -2.00
C LEU A 72 52.05 6.75 -2.50
N GLN A 73 52.11 7.12 -3.77
CA GLN A 73 53.22 7.86 -4.36
C GLN A 73 52.66 9.13 -5.02
N ILE A 74 53.39 10.24 -4.95
CA ILE A 74 52.93 11.54 -5.45
C ILE A 74 54.00 12.09 -6.37
N GLU A 75 53.61 12.40 -7.60
CA GLU A 75 54.50 12.95 -8.61
C GLU A 75 53.95 14.26 -9.18
N LEU A 76 54.86 15.18 -9.48
CA LEU A 76 54.56 16.40 -10.21
C LEU A 76 54.42 16.07 -11.71
N ARG A 77 53.25 15.51 -12.07
CA ARG A 77 52.82 15.31 -13.46
C ARG A 77 51.56 16.10 -13.77
N TYR A 78 51.46 16.47 -15.03
CA TYR A 78 50.31 17.13 -15.64
C TYR A 78 49.72 16.21 -16.71
N PRO A 79 48.39 16.12 -16.83
CA PRO A 79 47.77 15.32 -17.87
C PRO A 79 48.06 15.93 -19.25
N MET A 80 48.46 15.10 -20.22
CA MET A 80 48.84 15.55 -21.56
C MET A 80 47.65 15.88 -22.49
N ALA A 81 46.40 15.67 -22.04
CA ALA A 81 45.19 15.94 -22.82
C ALA A 81 44.05 16.49 -21.93
N ASN A 82 43.40 17.56 -22.43
CA ASN A 82 42.22 18.26 -21.91
C ASN A 82 42.21 18.64 -20.42
N ASP A 83 42.31 19.95 -20.13
CA ASP A 83 41.93 20.48 -18.82
C ASP A 83 40.45 20.16 -18.55
N ILE A 84 40.19 19.21 -17.66
CA ILE A 84 38.83 18.85 -17.24
C ILE A 84 38.29 19.99 -16.39
N CYS A 85 37.38 20.78 -16.98
CA CYS A 85 36.60 21.76 -16.23
C CYS A 85 35.53 21.04 -15.40
N VAL A 86 35.86 20.71 -14.16
CA VAL A 86 34.98 20.04 -13.19
C VAL A 86 33.61 20.71 -13.12
N ARG A 87 33.59 22.03 -12.94
CA ARG A 87 32.38 22.84 -12.86
C ARG A 87 31.52 22.71 -14.13
N GLY A 88 32.14 22.83 -15.29
CA GLY A 88 31.45 22.70 -16.57
C GLY A 88 30.90 21.29 -16.80
N LEU A 89 31.63 20.25 -16.37
CA LEU A 89 31.20 18.86 -16.52
C LEU A 89 30.01 18.54 -15.61
N ILE A 90 30.08 18.93 -14.32
CA ILE A 90 28.95 18.79 -13.38
C ILE A 90 27.73 19.51 -13.93
N GLY A 91 27.88 20.79 -14.30
CA GLY A 91 26.78 21.60 -14.80
C GLY A 91 26.14 21.01 -16.06
N LYS A 92 26.95 20.55 -17.02
CA LYS A 92 26.45 19.91 -18.23
C LYS A 92 25.67 18.64 -17.91
N THR A 93 26.24 17.71 -17.14
CA THR A 93 25.57 16.42 -16.86
C THR A 93 24.29 16.59 -16.05
N VAL A 94 24.27 17.52 -15.08
CA VAL A 94 23.06 17.88 -14.34
C VAL A 94 21.96 18.35 -15.29
N MET A 95 22.30 19.24 -16.22
CA MET A 95 21.33 19.86 -17.13
C MET A 95 20.86 18.96 -18.27
N SER A 96 21.72 18.10 -18.80
CA SER A 96 21.40 17.33 -20.03
C SER A 96 20.69 16.02 -19.76
N ASN A 97 21.04 15.33 -18.67
CA ASN A 97 20.72 13.90 -18.51
C ASN A 97 20.12 13.52 -17.16
N MET A 98 20.16 14.42 -16.17
CA MET A 98 19.63 14.13 -14.84
C MET A 98 18.33 14.87 -14.53
N TYR A 99 17.94 15.85 -15.35
CA TYR A 99 16.70 16.58 -15.16
C TYR A 99 15.62 16.15 -16.16
N ASP A 100 14.51 15.64 -15.65
CA ASP A 100 13.30 15.41 -16.42
C ASP A 100 12.49 16.71 -16.51
N HIS A 101 12.44 17.29 -17.71
CA HIS A 101 11.70 18.53 -17.98
C HIS A 101 10.18 18.37 -17.90
N THR A 102 9.64 17.17 -18.09
CA THR A 102 8.20 16.88 -18.07
C THR A 102 7.73 16.79 -16.63
N GLU A 103 8.33 15.88 -15.87
CA GLU A 103 7.95 15.59 -14.49
C GLU A 103 8.60 16.54 -13.47
N LYS A 104 9.56 17.39 -13.92
CA LYS A 104 10.31 18.35 -13.09
C LYS A 104 11.10 17.65 -11.98
N ILE A 105 11.72 16.51 -12.32
CA ILE A 105 12.47 15.65 -11.41
C ILE A 105 13.96 15.77 -11.69
N LEU A 106 14.76 16.01 -10.65
CA LEU A 106 16.22 15.95 -10.71
C LEU A 106 16.72 14.65 -10.07
N HIS A 107 17.23 13.75 -10.90
CA HIS A 107 17.77 12.43 -10.51
C HIS A 107 19.26 12.52 -10.17
N LEU A 108 19.59 12.52 -8.88
CA LEU A 108 20.96 12.53 -8.36
C LEU A 108 21.30 11.24 -7.59
N SER A 109 20.53 10.17 -7.76
CA SER A 109 20.79 8.90 -7.09
C SER A 109 22.15 8.33 -7.52
N LYS A 110 22.95 7.85 -6.56
CA LYS A 110 24.30 7.29 -6.82
C LYS A 110 25.14 8.20 -7.72
N PHE A 111 25.15 9.50 -7.48
CA PHE A 111 25.68 10.53 -8.38
C PHE A 111 27.14 10.27 -8.83
N HIS A 112 27.98 9.75 -7.94
CA HIS A 112 29.38 9.38 -8.26
C HIS A 112 29.52 8.26 -9.30
N LYS A 113 28.45 7.50 -9.57
CA LYS A 113 28.40 6.42 -10.55
C LYS A 113 27.73 6.83 -11.87
N ASN A 114 27.37 8.10 -12.03
CA ASN A 114 26.84 8.58 -13.30
C ASN A 114 27.87 8.29 -14.41
N PRO A 115 27.55 7.53 -15.47
CA PRO A 115 28.54 7.12 -16.47
C PRO A 115 29.28 8.27 -17.17
N GLU A 116 28.62 9.43 -17.32
CA GLU A 116 29.24 10.62 -17.92
C GLU A 116 30.23 11.30 -16.98
N LEU A 117 30.05 11.17 -15.66
CA LEU A 117 30.95 11.75 -14.67
C LEU A 117 32.04 10.75 -14.27
N ASP A 118 31.66 9.50 -13.95
CA ASP A 118 32.53 8.46 -13.40
C ASP A 118 33.70 8.12 -14.33
N LYS A 119 33.49 8.24 -15.65
CA LYS A 119 34.55 8.11 -16.66
C LYS A 119 35.69 9.12 -16.47
N TRP A 120 35.37 10.32 -16.03
CA TRP A 120 36.32 11.45 -15.99
C TRP A 120 36.73 11.82 -14.57
N MET A 121 35.84 11.67 -13.58
CA MET A 121 36.09 12.07 -12.21
C MET A 121 35.28 11.28 -11.20
N TYR A 122 35.80 11.18 -9.98
CA TYR A 122 35.04 10.64 -8.84
C TYR A 122 34.45 11.80 -8.03
N CYS A 123 33.15 12.02 -8.15
CA CYS A 123 32.45 13.17 -7.60
C CYS A 123 31.31 12.79 -6.65
N PRO A 124 31.59 12.23 -5.46
CA PRO A 124 30.52 11.92 -4.51
C PRO A 124 29.90 13.19 -3.93
N LEU A 125 28.58 13.14 -3.70
CA LEU A 125 27.81 14.22 -3.04
C LEU A 125 28.12 14.35 -1.54
N THR A 126 29.03 13.53 -1.00
CA THR A 126 29.57 13.72 0.35
C THR A 126 30.64 14.82 0.40
N LEU A 127 31.15 15.28 -0.75
CA LEU A 127 32.12 16.38 -0.82
C LEU A 127 31.40 17.72 -0.98
N LYS A 128 31.73 18.68 -0.13
CA LYS A 128 31.09 20.00 -0.12
C LYS A 128 31.27 20.72 -1.46
N LYS A 129 32.47 20.66 -2.05
CA LYS A 129 32.72 21.27 -3.38
C LYS A 129 31.78 20.75 -4.47
N VAL A 130 31.42 19.46 -4.42
CA VAL A 130 30.51 18.86 -5.40
C VAL A 130 29.08 19.30 -5.13
N VAL A 131 28.64 19.28 -3.87
CA VAL A 131 27.31 19.74 -3.47
C VAL A 131 27.11 21.21 -3.84
N ASP A 132 28.07 22.08 -3.50
CA ASP A 132 27.98 23.52 -3.80
C ASP A 132 27.79 23.77 -5.30
N GLU A 133 28.48 23.01 -6.17
CA GLU A 133 28.32 23.16 -7.61
C GLU A 133 26.98 22.61 -8.11
N VAL A 134 26.55 21.44 -7.63
CA VAL A 134 25.25 20.86 -8.00
C VAL A 134 24.12 21.79 -7.57
N ILE A 135 24.17 22.34 -6.36
CA ILE A 135 23.19 23.30 -5.85
C ILE A 135 23.24 24.60 -6.65
N ALA A 136 24.43 25.14 -6.94
CA ALA A 136 24.54 26.35 -7.75
C ALA A 136 23.92 26.16 -9.15
N VAL A 137 24.17 25.03 -9.82
CA VAL A 137 23.55 24.72 -11.11
C VAL A 137 22.04 24.59 -10.95
N THR A 138 21.59 23.77 -10.00
CA THR A 138 20.17 23.51 -9.74
C THR A 138 19.39 24.81 -9.50
N CYS A 139 19.85 25.64 -8.57
CA CYS A 139 19.18 26.88 -8.18
C CYS A 139 19.18 27.94 -9.28
N ASN A 140 20.25 28.05 -10.07
CA ASN A 140 20.36 29.07 -11.12
C ASN A 140 19.56 28.72 -12.39
N THR A 141 19.22 27.45 -12.59
CA THR A 141 18.68 26.98 -13.87
C THR A 141 17.31 26.32 -13.77
N LEU A 142 16.97 25.70 -12.62
CA LEU A 142 15.80 24.84 -12.46
C LEU A 142 14.72 25.50 -11.58
N ALA A 143 14.24 26.68 -11.96
CA ALA A 143 13.22 27.43 -11.20
C ALA A 143 11.88 26.66 -11.01
N SER A 144 11.59 25.69 -11.88
CA SER A 144 10.36 24.87 -11.86
C SER A 144 10.53 23.49 -11.22
N LEU A 145 11.70 23.21 -10.62
CA LEU A 145 12.01 21.93 -9.98
C LEU A 145 10.99 21.59 -8.89
N ARG A 146 10.47 20.35 -8.92
CA ARG A 146 9.48 19.86 -7.95
C ARG A 146 9.96 18.68 -7.12
N VAL A 147 10.84 17.85 -7.67
CA VAL A 147 11.31 16.62 -7.05
C VAL A 147 12.83 16.56 -7.14
N ILE A 148 13.50 16.24 -6.03
CA ILE A 148 14.93 15.92 -6.01
C ILE A 148 15.10 14.51 -5.46
N ILE A 149 15.84 13.67 -6.20
CA ILE A 149 16.17 12.31 -5.79
C ILE A 149 17.66 12.23 -5.43
N LEU A 150 17.97 12.06 -4.15
CA LEU A 150 19.32 11.99 -3.58
C LEU A 150 19.62 10.62 -2.96
N SER A 151 18.87 9.59 -3.31
CA SER A 151 19.04 8.25 -2.74
C SER A 151 20.42 7.64 -3.00
N HIS A 152 20.89 6.79 -2.09
CA HIS A 152 22.14 6.02 -2.23
C HIS A 152 23.41 6.86 -2.48
N ASN A 153 23.54 8.01 -1.84
CA ASN A 153 24.73 8.87 -1.95
C ASN A 153 25.65 8.81 -0.72
N GLY A 154 25.27 8.07 0.33
CA GLY A 154 26.04 7.98 1.57
C GLY A 154 26.13 9.31 2.32
N LEU A 155 25.12 10.17 2.17
CA LEU A 155 25.07 11.48 2.82
C LEU A 155 24.96 11.30 4.35
N THR A 156 25.86 11.93 5.09
CA THR A 156 25.81 12.01 6.56
C THR A 156 25.50 13.42 7.05
N ASN A 157 25.64 14.43 6.18
CA ASN A 157 25.47 15.84 6.49
C ASN A 157 24.74 16.52 5.32
N LEU A 158 23.71 17.30 5.64
CA LEU A 158 22.85 17.96 4.65
C LEU A 158 23.03 19.49 4.59
N SER A 159 23.97 20.05 5.34
CA SER A 159 24.22 21.50 5.40
C SER A 159 24.48 22.15 4.04
N GLY A 160 25.13 21.44 3.11
CA GLY A 160 25.37 21.91 1.74
C GLY A 160 24.09 22.12 0.92
N PHE A 161 22.97 21.50 1.32
CA PHE A 161 21.67 21.62 0.65
C PHE A 161 20.78 22.72 1.25
N SER A 162 21.22 23.42 2.31
CA SER A 162 20.44 24.48 2.99
C SER A 162 19.95 25.58 2.06
N TYR A 163 20.69 25.91 1.00
CA TYR A 163 20.30 26.93 0.02
C TYR A 163 19.04 26.57 -0.79
N LEU A 164 18.62 25.29 -0.81
CA LEU A 164 17.39 24.88 -1.50
C LEU A 164 16.15 25.57 -0.92
N ALA A 165 16.10 25.82 0.40
CA ALA A 165 14.96 26.48 1.04
C ALA A 165 14.65 27.87 0.44
N GLN A 166 15.69 28.61 0.06
CA GLN A 166 15.55 29.97 -0.50
C GLN A 166 15.42 29.97 -2.02
N ASN A 167 15.99 28.97 -2.70
CA ASN A 167 16.19 29.01 -4.15
C ASN A 167 15.36 27.97 -4.93
N ALA A 168 14.70 27.03 -4.26
CA ALA A 168 13.82 26.04 -4.87
C ALA A 168 12.41 26.09 -4.22
N PRO A 169 11.67 27.21 -4.33
CA PRO A 169 10.39 27.40 -3.64
C PRO A 169 9.30 26.42 -4.09
N ASN A 170 9.45 25.83 -5.27
CA ASN A 170 8.53 24.86 -5.86
C ASN A 170 8.87 23.40 -5.50
N LEU A 171 9.96 23.16 -4.76
CA LEU A 171 10.32 21.81 -4.33
C LEU A 171 9.22 21.28 -3.39
N ARG A 172 8.72 20.08 -3.71
CA ARG A 172 7.65 19.41 -2.96
C ARG A 172 8.03 18.00 -2.54
N VAL A 173 8.96 17.35 -3.24
CA VAL A 173 9.37 15.97 -2.95
C VAL A 173 10.88 15.91 -2.81
N LEU A 174 11.34 15.32 -1.72
CA LEU A 174 12.75 15.07 -1.47
C LEU A 174 12.94 13.59 -1.11
N ASP A 175 13.73 12.88 -1.91
CA ASP A 175 14.11 11.50 -1.64
C ASP A 175 15.55 11.45 -1.11
N LEU A 176 15.71 11.04 0.14
CA LEU A 176 16.98 10.83 0.84
C LEU A 176 17.20 9.35 1.20
N GLN A 177 16.48 8.42 0.55
CA GLN A 177 16.50 7.00 0.88
C GLN A 177 17.91 6.41 0.83
N ASN A 178 18.21 5.47 1.72
CA ASN A 178 19.45 4.69 1.72
C ASN A 178 20.72 5.57 1.73
N ASN A 179 20.72 6.62 2.53
CA ASN A 179 21.90 7.41 2.84
C ASN A 179 22.49 6.96 4.19
N SER A 180 23.26 7.82 4.86
CA SER A 180 23.87 7.52 6.15
C SER A 180 23.58 8.63 7.15
N ILE A 181 22.35 9.16 7.11
CA ILE A 181 21.91 10.26 7.96
C ILE A 181 21.74 9.72 9.39
N PRO A 182 22.56 10.18 10.35
CA PRO A 182 22.68 9.53 11.65
C PRO A 182 21.51 9.81 12.59
N GLU A 183 20.98 11.03 12.58
CA GLU A 183 19.99 11.51 13.56
C GLU A 183 19.11 12.63 12.96
N MET A 184 17.95 12.90 13.59
CA MET A 184 16.98 13.90 13.10
C MET A 184 17.53 15.31 12.96
N SER A 185 18.39 15.75 13.89
CA SER A 185 19.06 17.07 13.84
C SER A 185 19.85 17.29 12.55
N SER A 186 20.24 16.21 11.85
CA SER A 186 20.91 16.30 10.55
C SER A 186 20.01 16.92 9.47
N LEU A 187 18.68 16.90 9.66
CA LEU A 187 17.68 17.51 8.78
C LEU A 187 17.47 19.01 9.09
N ASP A 188 17.94 19.53 10.22
CA ASP A 188 17.70 20.92 10.65
C ASP A 188 18.18 21.95 9.61
N SER A 189 19.25 21.63 8.88
CA SER A 189 19.76 22.48 7.81
C SER A 189 18.81 22.65 6.63
N LEU A 190 17.80 21.79 6.52
CA LEU A 190 16.77 21.81 5.49
C LEU A 190 15.48 22.51 5.94
N THR A 191 15.45 23.03 7.18
CA THR A 191 14.30 23.78 7.72
C THR A 191 13.90 24.91 6.76
N GLY A 192 12.59 25.07 6.57
CA GLY A 192 12.01 26.07 5.68
C GLY A 192 11.57 25.53 4.32
N LEU A 193 12.02 24.33 3.92
CA LEU A 193 11.48 23.65 2.75
C LEU A 193 10.00 23.29 2.94
N GLN A 194 9.19 23.57 1.91
CA GLN A 194 7.76 23.29 1.89
C GLN A 194 7.48 21.93 1.23
N LEU A 195 8.01 20.86 1.83
CA LEU A 195 7.87 19.50 1.31
C LEU A 195 6.49 18.92 1.61
N HIS A 196 5.91 18.24 0.62
CA HIS A 196 4.70 17.42 0.76
C HIS A 196 5.03 15.94 0.92
N GLU A 197 6.11 15.48 0.29
CA GLU A 197 6.60 14.10 0.37
C GLU A 197 8.09 14.07 0.71
N LEU A 198 8.44 13.21 1.66
CA LEU A 198 9.82 12.98 2.09
C LEU A 198 10.05 11.48 2.21
N ILE A 199 11.21 11.01 1.74
CA ILE A 199 11.62 9.61 1.87
C ILE A 199 12.96 9.58 2.62
N LEU A 200 12.97 8.98 3.79
CA LEU A 200 14.12 8.79 4.69
C LEU A 200 14.42 7.31 4.93
N ASP A 201 13.59 6.38 4.45
CA ASP A 201 13.78 4.93 4.60
C ASP A 201 15.23 4.48 4.28
N GLY A 202 15.72 3.50 5.04
CA GLY A 202 17.09 3.00 4.93
C GLY A 202 18.18 3.94 5.47
N ASN A 203 17.85 4.94 6.28
CA ASN A 203 18.83 5.75 7.02
C ASN A 203 18.89 5.34 8.52
N PRO A 204 20.06 5.42 9.17
CA PRO A 204 20.21 5.10 10.60
C PRO A 204 19.25 5.87 11.54
N LEU A 205 18.88 7.11 11.19
CA LEU A 205 17.91 7.90 11.99
C LEU A 205 16.59 7.15 12.23
N CYS A 206 16.16 6.30 11.29
CA CYS A 206 14.88 5.59 11.37
C CYS A 206 14.88 4.55 12.50
N GLU A 207 16.04 4.05 12.91
CA GLU A 207 16.19 3.06 13.98
C GLU A 207 15.99 3.67 15.38
N SER A 208 15.95 5.00 15.49
CA SER A 208 15.86 5.71 16.77
C SER A 208 14.43 5.90 17.32
N PHE A 209 13.41 5.36 16.64
CA PHE A 209 12.01 5.60 16.97
C PHE A 209 11.28 4.33 17.43
N GLU A 210 10.60 4.42 18.58
CA GLU A 210 9.82 3.31 19.14
C GLU A 210 8.49 3.06 18.39
N ASN A 211 7.93 4.11 17.78
CA ASN A 211 6.67 4.03 17.05
C ASN A 211 6.58 5.09 15.94
N ASP A 212 5.75 4.81 14.94
CA ASP A 212 5.55 5.65 13.76
C ASP A 212 5.04 7.05 14.10
N LEU A 213 4.26 7.21 15.17
CA LEU A 213 3.69 8.51 15.55
C LEU A 213 4.77 9.49 16.01
N THR A 214 5.71 9.03 16.83
CA THR A 214 6.85 9.86 17.27
C THR A 214 7.70 10.26 16.08
N TYR A 215 7.98 9.30 15.17
CA TYR A 215 8.72 9.57 13.94
C TYR A 215 8.04 10.63 13.05
N ILE A 216 6.74 10.48 12.79
CA ILE A 216 5.95 11.45 12.00
C ILE A 216 5.97 12.83 12.65
N ASN A 217 5.85 12.92 13.98
CA ASN A 217 5.84 14.19 14.69
C ASN A 217 7.20 14.90 14.63
N GLU A 218 8.30 14.17 14.82
CA GLU A 218 9.65 14.74 14.70
C GLU A 218 9.92 15.25 13.28
N VAL A 219 9.51 14.50 12.25
CA VAL A 219 9.61 14.97 10.85
C VAL A 219 8.79 16.24 10.62
N ARG A 220 7.59 16.33 11.21
CA ARG A 220 6.71 17.51 11.07
C ARG A 220 7.21 18.74 11.80
N ASN A 221 7.97 18.58 12.88
CA ASN A 221 8.60 19.71 13.55
C ASN A 221 9.54 20.46 12.60
N ILE A 222 10.18 19.74 11.66
CA ILE A 222 11.08 20.30 10.64
C ILE A 222 10.32 20.66 9.35
N PHE A 223 9.38 19.80 8.93
CA PHE A 223 8.60 19.95 7.69
C PHE A 223 7.09 19.89 7.96
N PRO A 224 6.46 21.02 8.35
CA PRO A 224 5.06 21.02 8.76
C PRO A 224 4.04 20.64 7.66
N ALA A 225 4.41 20.75 6.38
CA ALA A 225 3.52 20.52 5.24
C ALA A 225 3.52 19.06 4.73
N ILE A 226 4.20 18.13 5.41
CA ILE A 226 4.29 16.73 4.99
C ILE A 226 2.94 16.02 5.06
N ILE A 227 2.54 15.42 3.93
CA ILE A 227 1.33 14.61 3.76
C ILE A 227 1.64 13.16 3.35
N LYS A 228 2.89 12.88 2.98
CA LYS A 228 3.37 11.53 2.67
C LYS A 228 4.80 11.35 3.16
N LEU A 229 5.07 10.28 3.89
CA LEU A 229 6.38 9.97 4.45
C LEU A 229 6.70 8.51 4.15
N ASP A 230 7.87 8.24 3.56
CA ASP A 230 8.32 6.89 3.22
C ASP A 230 7.30 6.09 2.39
N GLY A 231 6.61 6.77 1.48
CA GLY A 231 5.57 6.16 0.65
C GLY A 231 4.19 6.07 1.31
N VAL A 232 4.08 6.30 2.63
CA VAL A 232 2.84 6.17 3.41
C VAL A 232 2.16 7.53 3.57
N PRO A 233 0.86 7.67 3.23
CA PRO A 233 0.12 8.88 3.53
C PRO A 233 0.07 9.16 5.04
N VAL A 234 0.41 10.38 5.44
CA VAL A 234 0.30 10.81 6.83
C VAL A 234 -0.85 11.82 6.98
N PRO A 235 -1.56 11.84 8.13
CA PRO A 235 -2.73 12.71 8.31
C PRO A 235 -2.38 14.19 8.11
N PRO A 236 -3.24 15.06 7.58
CA PRO A 236 -2.95 16.48 7.51
C PRO A 236 -2.57 17.08 8.88
N PRO A 237 -1.75 18.14 8.92
CA PRO A 237 -1.34 18.79 10.16
C PRO A 237 -2.57 19.21 10.99
N GLY A 238 -2.54 18.94 12.30
CA GLY A 238 -3.63 19.29 13.22
C GLY A 238 -4.78 18.29 13.29
N LEU A 239 -4.76 17.22 12.49
CA LEU A 239 -5.72 16.11 12.63
C LEU A 239 -5.09 14.93 13.40
N PRO A 240 -5.85 14.27 14.30
CA PRO A 240 -5.38 13.07 14.97
C PRO A 240 -5.19 11.93 13.97
N VAL A 241 -4.31 10.99 14.32
CA VAL A 241 -4.07 9.83 13.47
C VAL A 241 -5.30 8.93 13.45
N SER A 242 -5.76 8.62 12.24
CA SER A 242 -6.85 7.68 12.04
C SER A 242 -6.39 6.28 12.46
N LYS A 243 -7.17 5.64 13.34
CA LYS A 243 -6.96 4.25 13.75
C LYS A 243 -7.99 3.35 13.08
N GLY A 244 -7.58 2.12 12.78
CA GLY A 244 -8.46 1.12 12.17
C GLY A 244 -9.63 0.75 13.10
N ASN A 245 -9.32 0.30 14.31
CA ASN A 245 -10.29 -0.11 15.32
C ASN A 245 -10.19 0.75 16.58
N TYR A 246 -11.30 0.88 17.29
CA TYR A 246 -11.36 1.46 18.63
C TYR A 246 -12.16 0.55 19.56
N VAL A 247 -11.61 0.31 20.74
CA VAL A 247 -12.24 -0.51 21.77
C VAL A 247 -12.15 0.22 23.10
N CYS A 248 -13.30 0.49 23.72
CA CYS A 248 -13.35 1.16 25.02
C CYS A 248 -13.17 0.21 26.23
N ASP A 249 -13.24 -1.10 26.03
CA ASP A 249 -13.11 -2.13 27.08
C ASP A 249 -12.59 -3.47 26.54
N LEU A 250 -11.66 -4.12 27.25
CA LEU A 250 -11.02 -5.38 26.83
C LEU A 250 -11.97 -6.59 26.83
N GLU A 251 -12.93 -6.69 27.75
CA GLU A 251 -13.95 -7.74 27.71
C GLU A 251 -14.87 -7.55 26.49
N GLY A 252 -15.17 -6.27 26.21
CA GLY A 252 -15.91 -5.86 25.03
C GLY A 252 -15.24 -6.22 23.71
N GLU A 253 -13.90 -6.23 23.65
CA GLU A 253 -13.13 -6.67 22.47
C GLU A 253 -13.46 -8.12 22.10
N VAL A 254 -13.38 -9.02 23.10
CA VAL A 254 -13.64 -10.45 22.94
C VAL A 254 -15.09 -10.70 22.52
N PHE A 255 -16.03 -9.91 23.06
CA PHE A 255 -17.42 -9.95 22.62
C PHE A 255 -17.57 -9.52 21.15
N ALA A 256 -16.94 -8.40 20.75
CA ALA A 256 -17.04 -7.86 19.41
C ALA A 256 -16.54 -8.84 18.34
N GLU A 257 -15.39 -9.46 18.57
CA GLU A 257 -14.80 -10.45 17.67
C GLU A 257 -15.72 -11.67 17.47
N LYS A 258 -16.24 -12.22 18.58
CA LYS A 258 -17.17 -13.36 18.56
C LYS A 258 -18.48 -13.02 17.87
N PHE A 259 -19.04 -11.85 18.18
CA PHE A 259 -20.28 -11.37 17.58
C PHE A 259 -20.13 -11.22 16.07
N ILE A 260 -19.10 -10.52 15.60
CA ILE A 260 -18.84 -10.31 14.18
C ILE A 260 -18.68 -11.64 13.46
N THR A 261 -17.91 -12.57 14.02
CA THR A 261 -17.73 -13.91 13.46
C THR A 261 -19.06 -14.63 13.30
N TYR A 262 -19.84 -14.73 14.39
CA TYR A 262 -21.14 -15.39 14.43
C TYR A 262 -22.17 -14.75 13.50
N TYR A 263 -22.32 -13.43 13.57
CA TYR A 263 -23.36 -12.70 12.88
C TYR A 263 -23.20 -12.85 11.36
N PHE A 264 -22.02 -12.56 10.84
CA PHE A 264 -21.76 -12.63 9.41
C PHE A 264 -21.63 -14.07 8.89
N LYS A 265 -21.38 -15.08 9.75
CA LYS A 265 -21.47 -16.50 9.37
C LYS A 265 -22.89 -16.86 8.87
N TYR A 266 -23.93 -16.35 9.54
CA TYR A 266 -25.31 -16.61 9.14
C TYR A 266 -25.85 -15.57 8.15
N TYR A 267 -25.25 -14.38 8.11
CA TYR A 267 -25.65 -13.31 7.20
C TYR A 267 -25.23 -13.55 5.74
N ASP A 268 -24.05 -14.15 5.54
CA ASP A 268 -23.41 -14.28 4.24
C ASP A 268 -23.62 -15.65 3.58
N GLY A 269 -23.24 -15.74 2.30
CA GLY A 269 -23.21 -16.96 1.50
C GLY A 269 -24.40 -17.13 0.56
N TRP A 270 -24.34 -18.14 -0.29
CA TRP A 270 -25.34 -18.44 -1.32
C TRP A 270 -26.72 -18.81 -0.76
N ASN A 271 -26.77 -19.22 0.52
CA ASN A 271 -27.99 -19.55 1.25
C ASN A 271 -28.40 -18.44 2.23
N GLY A 272 -27.81 -17.24 2.12
CA GLY A 272 -27.98 -16.11 3.03
C GLY A 272 -29.44 -15.77 3.33
N GLN A 273 -30.33 -15.83 2.35
CA GLN A 273 -31.76 -15.56 2.53
C GLN A 273 -32.41 -16.50 3.56
N SER A 274 -32.02 -17.77 3.57
CA SER A 274 -32.51 -18.77 4.53
C SER A 274 -31.72 -18.71 5.84
N THR A 275 -30.39 -18.62 5.78
CA THR A 275 -29.54 -18.68 6.99
C THR A 275 -29.68 -17.45 7.87
N ARG A 276 -30.07 -16.29 7.34
CA ARG A 276 -30.39 -15.09 8.12
C ARG A 276 -31.52 -15.33 9.12
N PHE A 277 -32.41 -16.31 8.89
CA PHE A 277 -33.41 -16.71 9.89
C PHE A 277 -32.81 -17.23 11.19
N ASN A 278 -31.59 -17.78 11.16
CA ASN A 278 -30.88 -18.24 12.35
C ASN A 278 -30.42 -17.08 13.26
N LEU A 279 -30.51 -15.82 12.80
CA LEU A 279 -30.25 -14.63 13.61
C LEU A 279 -31.44 -14.26 14.51
N LEU A 280 -32.60 -14.92 14.40
CA LEU A 280 -33.81 -14.61 15.20
C LEU A 280 -33.53 -14.59 16.71
N GLY A 281 -32.70 -15.49 17.20
CA GLY A 281 -32.31 -15.55 18.62
C GLY A 281 -31.37 -14.42 19.07
N SER A 282 -30.73 -13.73 18.14
CA SER A 282 -29.81 -12.61 18.42
C SER A 282 -30.53 -11.27 18.61
N TYR A 283 -31.78 -11.14 18.12
CA TYR A 283 -32.57 -9.92 18.22
C TYR A 283 -33.54 -9.96 19.40
N HIS A 284 -33.64 -8.83 20.11
CA HIS A 284 -34.67 -8.62 21.13
C HIS A 284 -36.07 -8.69 20.52
N LYS A 285 -37.08 -9.09 21.33
CA LYS A 285 -38.48 -9.21 20.87
C LYS A 285 -39.03 -7.91 20.28
N GLU A 286 -38.55 -6.78 20.78
CA GLU A 286 -38.94 -5.42 20.36
C GLU A 286 -37.80 -4.71 19.60
N ALA A 287 -36.90 -5.46 18.96
CA ALA A 287 -35.78 -4.87 18.25
C ALA A 287 -36.22 -3.99 17.08
N PHE A 288 -35.44 -2.94 16.80
CA PHE A 288 -35.64 -2.08 15.64
C PHE A 288 -34.56 -2.35 14.59
N PHE A 289 -34.98 -2.46 13.32
CA PHE A 289 -34.07 -2.45 12.18
C PHE A 289 -34.46 -1.37 11.18
N SER A 290 -33.47 -0.63 10.67
CA SER A 290 -33.65 0.27 9.55
C SER A 290 -32.44 0.25 8.63
N LEU A 291 -32.69 0.41 7.34
CA LEU A 291 -31.68 0.49 6.30
C LEU A 291 -31.68 1.90 5.70
N SER A 292 -30.52 2.43 5.38
CA SER A 292 -30.38 3.62 4.54
C SER A 292 -29.34 3.34 3.45
N ALA A 293 -29.59 3.83 2.24
CA ALA A 293 -28.67 3.65 1.13
C ALA A 293 -28.46 4.99 0.41
N GLU A 294 -27.21 5.27 0.05
CA GLU A 294 -26.83 6.49 -0.67
C GLU A 294 -25.76 6.20 -1.72
N SER A 295 -25.93 6.75 -2.91
CA SER A 295 -24.90 6.70 -3.94
C SER A 295 -24.17 8.03 -3.98
N PHE A 296 -22.88 8.00 -3.65
CA PHE A 296 -22.00 9.13 -3.88
C PHE A 296 -21.52 9.12 -5.34
N ALA A 297 -21.06 10.26 -5.87
CA ALA A 297 -20.50 10.33 -7.21
C ALA A 297 -19.33 9.33 -7.33
N ALA A 298 -19.56 8.22 -8.03
CA ALA A 298 -18.60 7.14 -8.14
C ALA A 298 -17.47 7.53 -9.11
N PRO A 299 -16.18 7.38 -8.75
CA PRO A 299 -15.07 7.66 -9.67
C PRO A 299 -14.90 6.59 -10.77
N SER A 300 -15.46 5.38 -10.59
CA SER A 300 -15.28 4.27 -11.52
C SER A 300 -16.56 3.46 -11.74
N PRO A 301 -17.09 3.40 -12.97
CA PRO A 301 -18.31 2.64 -13.31
C PRO A 301 -18.11 1.11 -13.29
N GLN A 302 -16.87 0.62 -13.15
CA GLN A 302 -16.55 -0.81 -13.31
C GLN A 302 -16.92 -1.67 -12.09
N TYR A 303 -17.03 -1.08 -10.88
CA TYR A 303 -17.29 -1.82 -9.63
C TYR A 303 -18.53 -1.33 -8.87
N SER A 304 -19.13 -0.21 -9.29
CA SER A 304 -20.27 0.39 -8.63
C SER A 304 -21.54 0.23 -9.47
N GLY A 305 -22.26 -0.87 -9.26
CA GLY A 305 -23.65 -0.99 -9.74
C GLY A 305 -24.58 0.01 -9.05
N ARG A 306 -25.78 0.24 -9.58
CA ARG A 306 -26.79 1.10 -8.91
C ARG A 306 -27.27 0.46 -7.60
N LEU A 307 -27.64 1.28 -6.60
CA LEU A 307 -28.15 0.82 -5.30
C LEU A 307 -29.67 0.53 -5.29
N ASN A 308 -30.28 0.32 -6.46
CA ASN A 308 -31.74 0.23 -6.61
C ASN A 308 -32.38 -0.81 -5.68
N LYS A 309 -31.71 -1.95 -5.43
CA LYS A 309 -32.20 -3.02 -4.54
C LYS A 309 -32.35 -2.57 -3.08
N TYR A 310 -31.55 -1.60 -2.64
CA TYR A 310 -31.56 -1.07 -1.28
C TYR A 310 -32.40 0.20 -1.15
N LEU A 311 -32.47 1.01 -2.22
CA LEU A 311 -33.22 2.27 -2.22
C LEU A 311 -34.72 2.09 -1.94
N PHE A 312 -35.29 0.92 -2.25
CA PHE A 312 -36.70 0.63 -1.97
C PHE A 312 -37.01 0.55 -0.46
N GLU A 313 -36.08 0.01 0.33
CA GLU A 313 -36.20 -0.11 1.80
C GLU A 313 -35.44 1.03 2.52
N SER A 314 -34.90 2.01 1.77
CA SER A 314 -34.04 3.07 2.31
C SER A 314 -34.84 4.11 3.10
N ARG A 315 -34.46 4.29 4.36
CA ARG A 315 -35.00 5.25 5.31
C ARG A 315 -34.02 6.40 5.54
N ASN A 316 -33.84 7.25 4.53
CA ASN A 316 -33.09 8.51 4.66
C ASN A 316 -34.03 9.68 4.93
N LEU A 317 -34.22 10.05 6.20
CA LEU A 317 -35.18 11.07 6.63
C LEU A 317 -34.93 12.46 6.01
N LEU A 318 -33.72 12.75 5.53
CA LEU A 318 -33.40 14.01 4.85
C LEU A 318 -33.85 14.03 3.38
N LYS A 319 -34.03 12.85 2.76
CA LYS A 319 -34.40 12.69 1.34
C LYS A 319 -35.82 12.18 1.13
N MET A 320 -36.43 11.59 2.15
CA MET A 320 -37.79 11.07 2.06
C MET A 320 -38.79 12.23 1.92
N SER A 321 -39.51 12.25 0.80
CA SER A 321 -40.65 13.15 0.59
C SER A 321 -41.94 12.64 1.23
N ASP A 322 -42.03 11.33 1.47
CA ASP A 322 -43.22 10.65 2.01
C ASP A 322 -42.91 10.03 3.38
N TYR A 323 -43.32 10.73 4.44
CA TYR A 323 -43.14 10.28 5.82
C TYR A 323 -43.94 9.02 6.16
N LEU A 324 -45.02 8.69 5.44
CA LEU A 324 -45.77 7.45 5.69
C LEU A 324 -44.96 6.22 5.27
N LYS A 325 -44.07 6.36 4.27
CA LYS A 325 -43.09 5.30 3.93
C LYS A 325 -42.04 5.10 5.02
N SER A 326 -41.73 6.14 5.81
CA SER A 326 -40.75 6.04 6.91
C SER A 326 -41.13 5.00 7.96
N ASN A 327 -42.44 4.85 8.23
CA ASN A 327 -42.95 3.83 9.13
C ASN A 327 -42.89 2.43 8.53
N LYS A 328 -42.92 2.28 7.19
CA LYS A 328 -42.80 0.99 6.51
C LYS A 328 -41.36 0.49 6.42
N SER A 329 -40.41 1.42 6.28
CA SER A 329 -38.96 1.16 6.23
C SER A 329 -38.30 1.06 7.61
N LEU A 330 -39.10 1.04 8.69
CA LEU A 330 -38.67 0.73 10.05
C LEU A 330 -39.31 -0.59 10.48
N HIS A 331 -38.49 -1.62 10.68
CA HIS A 331 -38.94 -2.95 11.04
C HIS A 331 -38.93 -3.11 12.57
N LEU A 332 -40.09 -3.44 13.14
CA LEU A 332 -40.29 -3.57 14.59
C LEU A 332 -40.46 -5.04 14.97
N GLY A 333 -39.64 -5.48 15.90
CA GLY A 333 -39.64 -6.82 16.45
C GLY A 333 -38.81 -7.81 15.64
N ARG A 334 -38.17 -8.75 16.34
CA ARG A 334 -37.18 -9.68 15.77
C ARG A 334 -37.66 -10.43 14.52
N ASP A 335 -38.93 -10.80 14.46
CA ASP A 335 -39.50 -11.54 13.32
C ASP A 335 -39.51 -10.70 12.05
N ASP A 336 -39.93 -9.43 12.14
CA ASP A 336 -39.97 -8.53 10.99
C ASP A 336 -38.57 -8.03 10.61
N VAL A 337 -37.69 -7.85 11.60
CA VAL A 337 -36.27 -7.58 11.37
C VAL A 337 -35.65 -8.68 10.50
N VAL A 338 -35.75 -9.94 10.94
CA VAL A 338 -35.13 -11.07 10.23
C VAL A 338 -35.76 -11.29 8.86
N LYS A 339 -37.08 -11.14 8.70
CA LYS A 339 -37.73 -11.13 7.38
C LYS A 339 -37.20 -10.03 6.47
N ALA A 340 -36.91 -8.84 7.00
CA ALA A 340 -36.30 -7.76 6.24
C ALA A 340 -34.87 -8.12 5.81
N LEU A 341 -34.05 -8.65 6.73
CA LEU A 341 -32.70 -9.11 6.41
C LEU A 341 -32.70 -10.21 5.34
N SER A 342 -33.60 -11.18 5.43
CA SER A 342 -33.72 -12.27 4.45
C SER A 342 -34.17 -11.81 3.05
N ARG A 343 -34.75 -10.61 2.91
CA ARG A 343 -35.11 -10.02 1.61
C ARG A 343 -33.95 -9.26 0.96
N LEU A 344 -32.92 -8.91 1.72
CA LEU A 344 -31.74 -8.23 1.18
C LEU A 344 -30.95 -9.15 0.24
N PRO A 345 -30.19 -8.61 -0.73
CA PRO A 345 -29.33 -9.38 -1.62
C PRO A 345 -28.38 -10.33 -0.86
N LEU A 346 -27.97 -11.40 -1.53
CA LEU A 346 -26.95 -12.32 -1.00
C LEU A 346 -25.60 -11.61 -0.95
N THR A 347 -24.89 -11.73 0.16
CA THR A 347 -23.65 -10.99 0.43
C THR A 347 -22.51 -11.92 0.81
N GLU A 348 -21.29 -11.43 0.61
CA GLU A 348 -20.08 -11.94 1.21
C GLU A 348 -19.21 -10.77 1.64
N HIS A 349 -19.03 -10.61 2.96
CA HIS A 349 -18.24 -9.52 3.51
C HIS A 349 -16.76 -9.87 3.59
N ASP A 350 -15.90 -8.91 3.24
CA ASP A 350 -14.46 -9.05 3.44
C ASP A 350 -14.10 -8.76 4.90
N ARG A 351 -13.69 -9.80 5.62
CA ARG A 351 -13.34 -9.73 7.05
C ARG A 351 -12.13 -8.84 7.30
N GLU A 352 -11.17 -8.81 6.39
CA GLU A 352 -9.96 -8.01 6.53
C GLU A 352 -10.24 -6.50 6.35
N SER A 353 -11.26 -6.14 5.55
CA SER A 353 -11.73 -4.75 5.45
C SER A 353 -12.53 -4.26 6.65
N MET A 354 -12.93 -5.16 7.57
CA MET A 354 -13.79 -4.78 8.68
C MET A 354 -13.03 -4.00 9.74
N HIS A 355 -13.58 -2.84 10.07
CA HIS A 355 -13.15 -2.02 11.17
C HIS A 355 -14.26 -1.88 12.20
N VAL A 356 -13.89 -1.95 13.48
CA VAL A 356 -14.82 -2.00 14.61
C VAL A 356 -14.53 -0.85 15.56
N ASP A 357 -15.57 -0.06 15.82
CA ASP A 357 -15.56 0.95 16.87
C ASP A 357 -16.57 0.51 17.96
N LEU A 358 -16.05 -0.10 19.04
CA LEU A 358 -16.79 -0.36 20.27
C LEU A 358 -16.76 0.91 21.12
N THR A 359 -17.80 1.73 21.00
CA THR A 359 -17.84 3.07 21.60
C THR A 359 -18.43 3.09 23.00
N HIS A 360 -19.24 2.09 23.36
CA HIS A 360 -19.81 1.96 24.69
C HIS A 360 -19.92 0.49 25.08
N TYR A 361 -19.47 0.16 26.29
CA TYR A 361 -19.58 -1.17 26.86
C TYR A 361 -19.87 -1.06 28.36
N SER A 362 -21.05 -1.55 28.78
CA SER A 362 -21.49 -1.54 30.18
C SER A 362 -22.25 -2.82 30.52
N SER A 363 -22.77 -2.90 31.75
CA SER A 363 -23.57 -4.03 32.22
C SER A 363 -24.96 -4.11 31.57
N THR A 364 -25.46 -3.03 31.00
CA THR A 364 -26.83 -2.95 30.44
C THR A 364 -26.86 -2.64 28.95
N LEU A 365 -25.85 -1.96 28.42
CA LEU A 365 -25.82 -1.46 27.04
C LEU A 365 -24.44 -1.65 26.41
N VAL A 366 -24.45 -2.11 25.16
CA VAL A 366 -23.26 -2.13 24.30
C VAL A 366 -23.60 -1.42 22.99
N ILE A 367 -22.72 -0.54 22.52
CA ILE A 367 -22.83 0.13 21.22
C ILE A 367 -21.58 -0.15 20.41
N MET A 368 -21.79 -0.71 19.22
CA MET A 368 -20.72 -1.11 18.33
C MET A 368 -21.05 -0.69 16.91
N THR A 369 -20.07 -0.08 16.24
CA THR A 369 -20.13 0.23 14.82
C THR A 369 -19.18 -0.68 14.06
N VAL A 370 -19.67 -1.32 13.01
CA VAL A 370 -18.87 -2.14 12.09
C VAL A 370 -18.91 -1.49 10.72
N ARG A 371 -17.75 -1.14 10.17
CA ARG A 371 -17.61 -0.62 8.81
C ARG A 371 -16.74 -1.56 7.98
N GLY A 372 -17.00 -1.66 6.69
CA GLY A 372 -16.21 -2.52 5.82
C GLY A 372 -16.81 -2.61 4.42
N ILE A 373 -16.43 -3.65 3.68
CA ILE A 373 -16.84 -3.84 2.30
C ILE A 373 -17.39 -5.26 2.10
N PHE A 374 -18.38 -5.40 1.22
CA PHE A 374 -18.92 -6.70 0.82
C PHE A 374 -19.17 -6.76 -0.69
N ARG A 375 -19.23 -7.98 -1.23
CA ARG A 375 -19.70 -8.26 -2.59
C ARG A 375 -21.11 -8.84 -2.58
N GLU A 376 -21.92 -8.45 -3.57
CA GLU A 376 -23.19 -9.09 -3.87
C GLU A 376 -22.96 -10.41 -4.65
N LEU A 377 -23.64 -11.49 -4.27
CA LEU A 377 -23.54 -12.81 -4.91
C LEU A 377 -24.67 -13.07 -5.93
N ASP A 378 -25.74 -12.28 -5.88
CA ASP A 378 -26.95 -12.45 -6.72
C ASP A 378 -26.83 -11.77 -8.10
N VAL A 379 -25.61 -11.44 -8.54
CA VAL A 379 -25.32 -10.70 -9.78
C VAL A 379 -24.23 -11.39 -10.60
N MET A 380 -24.37 -11.36 -11.93
CA MET A 380 -23.37 -11.97 -12.84
C MET A 380 -22.01 -11.26 -12.80
N GLU A 381 -22.00 -9.98 -12.45
CA GLU A 381 -20.77 -9.19 -12.27
C GLU A 381 -20.62 -8.82 -10.78
N PRO A 382 -19.43 -8.98 -10.19
CA PRO A 382 -19.22 -8.72 -8.77
C PRO A 382 -19.46 -7.24 -8.47
N CYS A 383 -20.56 -6.94 -7.77
CA CYS A 383 -20.86 -5.59 -7.34
C CYS A 383 -20.36 -5.37 -5.91
N LEU A 384 -19.43 -4.42 -5.73
CA LEU A 384 -18.85 -4.09 -4.43
C LEU A 384 -19.65 -2.98 -3.74
N ARG A 385 -19.83 -3.12 -2.44
CA ARG A 385 -20.58 -2.19 -1.58
C ARG A 385 -19.81 -1.87 -0.31
N SER A 386 -19.76 -0.60 0.04
CA SER A 386 -19.29 -0.16 1.35
C SER A 386 -20.48 -0.18 2.32
N PHE A 387 -20.25 -0.59 3.56
CA PHE A 387 -21.28 -0.55 4.59
C PHE A 387 -20.76 0.07 5.88
N ASN A 388 -21.70 0.67 6.62
CA ASN A 388 -21.53 1.06 8.02
C ASN A 388 -22.76 0.56 8.78
N ARG A 389 -22.56 -0.28 9.78
CA ARG A 389 -23.62 -0.91 10.55
C ARG A 389 -23.45 -0.64 12.03
N VAL A 390 -24.46 -0.05 12.65
CA VAL A 390 -24.48 0.27 14.07
C VAL A 390 -25.41 -0.69 14.78
N PHE A 391 -24.87 -1.39 15.78
CA PHE A 391 -25.62 -2.27 16.66
C PHE A 391 -25.65 -1.67 18.07
N ALA A 392 -26.85 -1.59 18.64
CA ALA A 392 -27.04 -1.42 20.07
C ALA A 392 -27.57 -2.74 20.65
N PHE A 393 -26.95 -3.19 21.74
CA PHE A 393 -27.33 -4.41 22.44
C PHE A 393 -27.80 -4.09 23.85
N SER A 394 -28.88 -4.73 24.28
CA SER A 394 -29.13 -4.89 25.71
C SER A 394 -28.28 -6.04 26.25
N ARG A 395 -27.66 -5.82 27.41
CA ARG A 395 -26.89 -6.83 28.14
C ARG A 395 -27.64 -7.16 29.43
N ASN A 396 -27.85 -8.44 29.69
CA ASN A 396 -28.42 -8.93 30.95
C ASN A 396 -27.78 -10.27 31.31
N ASN A 397 -27.05 -10.33 32.43
CA ASN A 397 -26.35 -11.54 32.90
C ASN A 397 -25.52 -12.24 31.80
N ASN A 398 -24.71 -11.45 31.06
CA ASN A 398 -23.90 -11.88 29.92
C ASN A 398 -24.66 -12.43 28.70
N ASN A 399 -25.99 -12.30 28.67
CA ASN A 399 -26.76 -12.46 27.45
C ASN A 399 -26.86 -11.11 26.72
N TYR A 400 -26.58 -11.14 25.42
CA TYR A 400 -26.64 -9.98 24.54
C TYR A 400 -27.81 -10.13 23.59
N SER A 401 -28.61 -9.08 23.42
CA SER A 401 -29.69 -9.04 22.44
C SER A 401 -29.66 -7.72 21.69
N ILE A 402 -29.66 -7.78 20.36
CA ILE A 402 -29.70 -6.58 19.52
C ILE A 402 -31.04 -5.89 19.73
N VAL A 403 -31.01 -4.64 20.19
CA VAL A 403 -32.20 -3.79 20.38
C VAL A 403 -32.37 -2.78 19.26
N ASN A 404 -31.27 -2.27 18.68
CA ASN A 404 -31.29 -1.42 17.50
C ASN A 404 -30.21 -1.85 16.52
N ASP A 405 -30.57 -1.92 15.24
CA ASP A 405 -29.68 -2.26 14.13
C ASP A 405 -29.91 -1.26 13.00
N MET A 406 -28.89 -0.48 12.69
CA MET A 406 -28.93 0.51 11.61
C MET A 406 -27.88 0.16 10.58
N LEU A 407 -28.33 -0.14 9.37
CA LEU A 407 -27.45 -0.47 8.24
C LEU A 407 -27.42 0.69 7.24
N PHE A 408 -26.25 1.24 6.99
CA PHE A 408 -25.98 2.17 5.91
C PHE A 408 -25.18 1.47 4.80
N ILE A 409 -25.60 1.63 3.56
CA ILE A 409 -24.94 1.06 2.38
C ILE A 409 -24.63 2.16 1.36
N SER A 410 -23.41 2.15 0.83
CA SER A 410 -23.01 3.02 -0.27
C SER A 410 -22.21 2.28 -1.34
N ASN A 411 -21.92 2.97 -2.42
CA ASN A 411 -20.84 2.56 -3.32
C ASN A 411 -19.47 2.65 -2.60
N VAL A 412 -18.52 1.84 -3.05
CA VAL A 412 -17.11 1.91 -2.64
C VAL A 412 -16.41 3.12 -3.25
N THR A 413 -15.40 3.66 -2.57
CA THR A 413 -14.49 4.65 -3.16
C THR A 413 -13.51 4.00 -4.13
N LYS A 414 -12.73 4.80 -4.87
CA LYS A 414 -11.71 4.29 -5.79
C LYS A 414 -10.64 3.50 -5.03
N GLU A 415 -10.17 4.04 -3.92
CA GLU A 415 -9.13 3.46 -3.06
C GLU A 415 -9.62 2.13 -2.45
N GLN A 416 -10.87 2.11 -1.99
CA GLN A 416 -11.52 0.89 -1.50
C GLN A 416 -11.63 -0.18 -2.58
N ALA A 417 -12.04 0.19 -3.79
CA ALA A 417 -12.11 -0.74 -4.92
C ALA A 417 -10.72 -1.30 -5.24
N GLU A 418 -9.70 -0.45 -5.37
CA GLU A 418 -8.32 -0.83 -5.68
C GLU A 418 -7.74 -1.81 -4.65
N SER A 419 -7.98 -1.59 -3.35
CA SER A 419 -7.55 -2.50 -2.27
C SER A 419 -8.20 -3.88 -2.29
N LEU A 420 -9.27 -4.07 -3.08
CA LEU A 420 -10.03 -5.31 -3.17
C LEU A 420 -9.90 -6.01 -4.52
N ILE A 421 -9.38 -5.35 -5.57
CA ILE A 421 -9.17 -5.96 -6.89
C ILE A 421 -8.27 -7.21 -6.79
N ALA A 422 -7.31 -7.24 -5.87
CA ALA A 422 -6.45 -8.40 -5.64
C ALA A 422 -7.16 -9.57 -4.92
N ARG A 423 -8.19 -9.28 -4.10
CA ARG A 423 -8.89 -10.26 -3.24
C ARG A 423 -10.21 -10.76 -3.85
N PHE A 424 -10.84 -9.94 -4.68
CA PHE A 424 -11.98 -10.28 -5.51
C PHE A 424 -11.67 -9.94 -6.97
N PRO A 425 -10.90 -10.79 -7.68
CA PRO A 425 -10.55 -10.52 -9.07
C PRO A 425 -11.84 -10.36 -9.88
N PRO A 426 -11.96 -9.29 -10.69
CA PRO A 426 -13.07 -9.18 -11.62
C PRO A 426 -13.01 -10.39 -12.56
N VAL A 427 -14.17 -11.01 -12.83
CA VAL A 427 -14.29 -12.07 -13.83
C VAL A 427 -14.20 -11.42 -15.22
N THR A 428 -13.04 -10.86 -15.55
CA THR A 428 -12.75 -10.21 -16.83
C THR A 428 -12.10 -11.19 -17.78
N SER A 429 -12.88 -12.18 -18.19
CA SER A 429 -12.84 -12.78 -19.52
C SER A 429 -13.84 -13.94 -19.50
N LYS A 430 -14.78 -13.95 -20.45
CA LYS A 430 -15.35 -15.23 -20.86
C LYS A 430 -14.15 -16.06 -21.34
N PRO A 431 -13.84 -17.21 -20.72
CA PRO A 431 -12.73 -18.02 -21.21
C PRO A 431 -13.04 -18.39 -22.66
N SER A 432 -12.04 -18.23 -23.52
CA SER A 432 -12.19 -18.67 -24.91
C SER A 432 -12.51 -20.17 -24.92
N ARG A 433 -13.25 -20.64 -25.93
CA ARG A 433 -13.58 -22.07 -26.05
C ARG A 433 -12.33 -22.95 -25.97
N ASP A 434 -11.18 -22.43 -26.41
CA ASP A 434 -9.88 -23.08 -26.36
C ASP A 434 -9.21 -23.06 -24.97
N GLU A 435 -9.45 -22.02 -24.15
CA GLU A 435 -9.00 -21.99 -22.74
C GLU A 435 -9.84 -22.89 -21.83
N LEU A 436 -11.16 -22.98 -22.09
CA LEU A 436 -12.05 -23.96 -21.44
C LEU A 436 -11.63 -25.39 -21.73
N LEU A 437 -11.23 -25.70 -22.97
CA LEU A 437 -10.75 -27.02 -23.37
C LEU A 437 -9.39 -27.35 -22.72
N ARG A 438 -8.53 -26.35 -22.49
CA ARG A 438 -7.22 -26.54 -21.85
C ARG A 438 -7.30 -26.67 -20.33
N GLN A 439 -8.20 -25.94 -19.66
CA GLN A 439 -8.46 -26.12 -18.22
C GLN A 439 -9.24 -27.40 -17.91
N ALA A 440 -10.17 -27.81 -18.77
CA ALA A 440 -10.90 -29.08 -18.63
C ALA A 440 -10.00 -30.32 -18.76
N GLN A 441 -8.84 -30.22 -19.40
CA GLN A 441 -7.91 -31.34 -19.60
C GLN A 441 -7.01 -31.65 -18.39
N ASN A 442 -6.98 -30.79 -17.37
CA ASN A 442 -6.13 -31.00 -16.18
C ASN A 442 -6.91 -31.26 -14.88
N ASP A 443 -8.23 -31.35 -14.92
CA ASP A 443 -9.06 -31.62 -13.74
C ASP A 443 -9.80 -32.95 -13.87
N LYS A 444 -9.21 -34.04 -13.34
CA LYS A 444 -9.89 -35.34 -13.18
C LYS A 444 -11.23 -35.21 -12.44
N ASN A 445 -11.40 -34.17 -11.63
CA ASN A 445 -12.60 -33.91 -10.84
C ASN A 445 -13.77 -33.35 -11.66
N PHE A 446 -13.51 -32.65 -12.78
CA PHE A 446 -14.56 -32.10 -13.64
C PHE A 446 -15.19 -33.18 -14.52
N GLU A 447 -14.36 -34.07 -15.09
CA GLU A 447 -14.84 -35.17 -15.95
C GLU A 447 -15.65 -36.19 -15.14
N ILE A 448 -15.23 -36.51 -13.91
CA ILE A 448 -16.02 -37.35 -12.98
C ILE A 448 -17.36 -36.71 -12.67
N LYS A 449 -17.38 -35.42 -12.31
CA LYS A 449 -18.63 -34.70 -12.01
C LYS A 449 -19.55 -34.59 -13.22
N GLN A 450 -19.01 -34.37 -14.41
CA GLN A 450 -19.80 -34.32 -15.63
C GLN A 450 -20.38 -35.69 -16.00
N ASN A 451 -19.61 -36.77 -15.86
CA ASN A 451 -20.11 -38.15 -16.03
C ASN A 451 -21.23 -38.46 -15.02
N MET A 452 -21.11 -38.05 -13.76
CA MET A 452 -22.16 -38.24 -12.76
C MET A 452 -23.45 -37.50 -13.11
N VAL A 453 -23.36 -36.28 -13.66
CA VAL A 453 -24.54 -35.52 -14.14
C VAL A 453 -25.23 -36.27 -15.28
N GLU A 454 -24.47 -36.82 -16.22
CA GLU A 454 -24.99 -37.56 -17.36
C GLU A 454 -25.60 -38.91 -16.93
N GLU A 455 -24.97 -39.62 -16.00
CA GLU A 455 -25.51 -40.85 -15.43
C GLU A 455 -26.80 -40.60 -14.64
N LEU A 456 -26.84 -39.55 -13.81
CA LEU A 456 -28.04 -39.22 -13.04
C LEU A 456 -29.18 -38.79 -13.97
N SER A 457 -28.87 -37.99 -15.00
CA SER A 457 -29.85 -37.62 -16.03
C SER A 457 -30.41 -38.85 -16.75
N ARG A 458 -29.56 -39.83 -17.07
CA ARG A 458 -29.99 -41.07 -17.72
C ARG A 458 -30.84 -41.95 -16.79
N ALA A 459 -30.50 -42.02 -15.51
CA ALA A 459 -31.19 -42.83 -14.52
C ALA A 459 -32.56 -42.24 -14.11
N THR A 460 -32.69 -40.91 -14.13
CA THR A 460 -33.87 -40.19 -13.62
C THR A 460 -34.75 -39.57 -14.71
N GLU A 461 -34.31 -39.60 -15.97
CA GLU A 461 -34.90 -38.89 -17.12
C GLU A 461 -34.99 -37.36 -16.96
N MET A 462 -34.42 -36.80 -15.88
CA MET A 462 -34.29 -35.35 -15.75
C MET A 462 -33.24 -34.81 -16.72
N ASN A 463 -33.45 -33.61 -17.24
CA ASN A 463 -32.44 -32.93 -18.04
C ASN A 463 -31.19 -32.61 -17.20
N LEU A 464 -30.07 -32.38 -17.90
CA LEU A 464 -28.75 -32.20 -17.28
C LEU A 464 -28.71 -31.06 -16.25
N LYS A 465 -29.53 -30.01 -16.42
CA LYS A 465 -29.57 -28.87 -15.51
C LYS A 465 -30.12 -29.28 -14.14
N TRP A 466 -31.21 -30.03 -14.12
CA TRP A 466 -31.84 -30.49 -12.87
C TRP A 466 -31.05 -31.63 -12.22
N SER A 467 -30.48 -32.53 -13.03
CA SER A 467 -29.56 -33.57 -12.54
C SER A 467 -28.31 -32.96 -11.87
N ARG A 468 -27.74 -31.89 -12.45
CA ARG A 468 -26.65 -31.15 -11.83
C ARG A 468 -27.06 -30.45 -10.55
N LYS A 469 -28.25 -29.85 -10.51
CA LYS A 469 -28.77 -29.20 -9.31
C LYS A 469 -28.92 -30.21 -8.16
N CYS A 470 -29.48 -31.38 -8.45
CA CYS A 470 -29.64 -32.46 -7.47
C CYS A 470 -28.29 -32.95 -6.93
N LEU A 471 -27.27 -33.14 -7.79
CA LEU A 471 -25.91 -33.51 -7.36
C LEU A 471 -25.22 -32.40 -6.55
N ILE A 472 -25.47 -31.12 -6.85
CA ILE A 472 -24.92 -30.01 -6.05
C ILE A 472 -25.55 -29.98 -4.66
N GLU A 473 -26.87 -30.19 -4.56
CA GLU A 473 -27.62 -30.19 -3.29
C GLU A 473 -27.29 -31.40 -2.41
N THR A 474 -26.72 -32.46 -2.99
CA THR A 474 -26.28 -33.69 -2.29
C THR A 474 -24.76 -33.79 -2.17
N GLU A 475 -24.04 -32.68 -2.31
CA GLU A 475 -22.57 -32.63 -2.19
C GLU A 475 -21.82 -33.60 -3.14
N TRP A 476 -22.43 -33.92 -4.29
CA TRP A 476 -21.96 -34.87 -5.29
C TRP A 476 -21.99 -36.34 -4.84
N ASP A 477 -22.84 -36.70 -3.87
CA ASP A 477 -23.16 -38.10 -3.56
C ASP A 477 -24.25 -38.65 -4.50
N PHE A 478 -23.86 -39.58 -5.39
CA PHE A 478 -24.76 -40.13 -6.40
C PHE A 478 -25.89 -40.99 -5.82
N GLN A 479 -25.62 -41.73 -4.74
CA GLN A 479 -26.62 -42.61 -4.15
C GLN A 479 -27.69 -41.78 -3.42
N GLU A 480 -27.25 -40.77 -2.68
CA GLU A 480 -28.15 -39.85 -1.98
C GLU A 480 -29.00 -39.04 -2.98
N ALA A 481 -28.41 -38.58 -4.09
CA ALA A 481 -29.14 -37.89 -5.16
C ALA A 481 -30.28 -38.75 -5.74
N LEU A 482 -30.06 -40.05 -5.96
CA LEU A 482 -31.10 -40.96 -6.44
C LEU A 482 -32.21 -41.18 -5.40
N ILE A 483 -31.86 -41.31 -4.12
CA ILE A 483 -32.84 -41.49 -3.03
C ILE A 483 -33.74 -40.26 -2.92
N ILE A 484 -33.16 -39.06 -2.91
CA ILE A 484 -33.90 -37.80 -2.83
C ILE A 484 -34.77 -37.61 -4.08
N PHE A 485 -34.24 -37.87 -5.28
CA PHE A 485 -35.03 -37.84 -6.50
C PHE A 485 -36.24 -38.77 -6.43
N MET A 486 -36.05 -40.04 -6.04
CA MET A 486 -37.13 -41.01 -5.95
C MET A 486 -38.22 -40.58 -4.95
N GLY A 487 -37.83 -39.98 -3.82
CA GLY A 487 -38.77 -39.41 -2.85
C GLY A 487 -39.61 -38.29 -3.47
N LEU A 488 -38.95 -37.28 -4.04
CA LEU A 488 -39.61 -36.12 -4.64
C LEU A 488 -40.46 -36.48 -5.87
N TYR A 489 -40.03 -37.46 -6.66
CA TYR A 489 -40.76 -37.96 -7.82
C TYR A 489 -42.06 -38.66 -7.40
N LYS A 490 -42.00 -39.49 -6.36
CA LYS A 490 -43.16 -40.19 -5.80
C LYS A 490 -44.18 -39.24 -5.17
N GLU A 491 -43.70 -38.12 -4.62
CA GLU A 491 -44.52 -37.05 -4.05
C GLU A 491 -45.04 -36.05 -5.11
N GLY A 492 -44.64 -36.18 -6.37
CA GLY A 492 -45.04 -35.26 -7.45
C GLY A 492 -44.51 -33.83 -7.29
N SER A 493 -43.45 -33.65 -6.50
CA SER A 493 -42.89 -32.33 -6.14
C SER A 493 -41.82 -31.83 -7.13
N ILE A 494 -41.50 -32.62 -8.16
CA ILE A 494 -40.52 -32.24 -9.19
C ILE A 494 -41.23 -31.46 -10.31
N PRO A 495 -40.79 -30.23 -10.63
CA PRO A 495 -41.40 -29.44 -11.70
C PRO A 495 -41.34 -30.13 -13.07
N PRO A 496 -42.39 -30.04 -13.92
CA PRO A 496 -42.38 -30.63 -15.26
C PRO A 496 -41.23 -30.16 -16.16
N GLU A 497 -40.68 -28.97 -15.89
CA GLU A 497 -39.50 -28.41 -16.57
C GLU A 497 -38.24 -29.25 -16.35
N ALA A 498 -38.21 -30.12 -15.34
CA ALA A 498 -37.11 -31.03 -15.11
C ALA A 498 -37.00 -32.12 -16.17
N PHE A 499 -38.09 -32.46 -16.87
CA PHE A 499 -38.16 -33.56 -17.85
C PHE A 499 -38.29 -33.08 -19.29
N LYS A 500 -38.22 -31.77 -19.52
CA LYS A 500 -38.18 -31.19 -20.88
C LYS A 500 -36.74 -31.24 -21.39
N LEU A 501 -36.57 -31.77 -22.62
CA LEU A 501 -35.28 -31.88 -23.33
C LEU A 501 -34.58 -30.53 -23.49
#